data_AF-A0A961PKC3-F1
#
_entry.id   AF-A0A961PKC3-F1
#
_cell.length_a   1.000
_cell.length_b   1.000
_cell.length_c   1.000
_cell.angle_alpha   90.00
_cell.angle_beta   90.00
_cell.angle_gamma   90.00
#
_symmetry.space_group_name_H-M   'P 1'
#
loop_
_entity.id
_entity.type
_entity.pdbx_description
1 polymer ?
#
loop_
_entity_poly.entity_id
_entity_poly.type
_entity_poly.pdbx_seq_one_letter_code
_entity_poly.pdbx_strand_id
1 'polypeptide(L)'
;MANDCENRIRVFGEPEDVEALADFVKSDDHPFDLDAVVPISTWPHARNGLPIEDIVAAWGTTRNVYCVDHSVDADQAFYSFYTAWQPPVPIVEALRKRFPNVLIQAFFDIPESEEAGYY
;
A
#
# COMPACT_ATOMS: atom_id res chain seq x y z
N MET A 1 -4.39 -8.42 20.19
CA MET A 1 -5.11 -7.56 19.21
C MET A 1 -4.06 -6.95 18.31
N ALA A 2 -4.35 -6.75 17.03
CA ALA A 2 -3.44 -6.05 16.14
C ALA A 2 -3.43 -4.56 16.49
N ASN A 3 -2.27 -3.93 16.42
CA ASN A 3 -2.18 -2.48 16.45
C ASN A 3 -2.57 -1.95 15.06
N ASP A 4 -3.21 -0.78 15.04
CA ASP A 4 -3.56 -0.08 13.82
C ASP A 4 -2.35 0.74 13.36
N CYS A 5 -1.77 0.37 12.23
CA CYS A 5 -0.70 1.13 11.59
C CYS A 5 -1.33 2.07 10.55
N GLU A 6 -1.39 3.36 10.85
CA GLU A 6 -1.80 4.39 9.90
C GLU A 6 -0.69 4.61 8.87
N ASN A 7 -1.05 4.69 7.61
CA ASN A 7 -0.14 4.91 6.49
C ASN A 7 -0.60 6.11 5.67
N ARG A 8 0.35 6.95 5.30
CA ARG A 8 0.15 8.13 4.45
C ARG A 8 1.11 8.05 3.26
N ILE A 9 0.56 7.82 2.08
CA ILE A 9 1.31 7.76 0.82
C ILE A 9 1.05 9.03 0.03
N ARG A 10 2.12 9.69 -0.40
CA ARG A 10 2.08 10.84 -1.30
C ARG A 10 2.87 10.50 -2.55
N VAL A 11 2.25 10.75 -3.70
CA VAL A 11 2.82 10.54 -5.02
C VAL A 11 2.89 11.89 -5.71
N PHE A 12 4.02 12.19 -6.34
CA PHE A 12 4.22 13.39 -7.15
C PHE A 12 4.88 13.02 -8.47
N GLY A 13 4.47 13.66 -9.57
CA GLY A 13 5.04 13.38 -10.87
C GLY A 13 4.33 14.12 -12.00
N GLU A 14 4.63 13.74 -13.24
CA GLU A 14 3.87 14.18 -14.39
C GLU A 14 2.45 13.61 -14.35
N PRO A 15 1.43 14.33 -14.87
CA PRO A 15 0.05 13.88 -14.71
C PRO A 15 -0.27 12.50 -15.26
N GLU A 16 0.33 12.13 -16.39
CA GLU A 16 0.15 10.81 -17.00
C GLU A 16 0.70 9.69 -16.10
N ASP A 17 1.83 9.94 -15.42
CA ASP A 17 2.45 8.96 -14.52
C ASP A 17 1.69 8.83 -13.20
N VAL A 18 1.16 9.94 -12.66
CA VAL A 18 0.34 9.96 -11.44
C VAL A 18 -0.99 9.23 -11.68
N GLU A 19 -1.66 9.53 -12.79
CA GLU A 19 -2.90 8.84 -13.19
C GLU A 19 -2.65 7.34 -13.39
N ALA A 20 -1.56 6.97 -14.09
CA ALA A 20 -1.21 5.57 -14.30
C ALA A 20 -0.93 4.81 -12.99
N LEU A 21 -0.29 5.45 -12.00
CA LEU A 21 -0.11 4.85 -10.68
C LEU A 21 -1.43 4.73 -9.95
N ALA A 22 -2.25 5.79 -9.93
CA ALA A 22 -3.55 5.80 -9.25
C ALA A 22 -4.50 4.73 -9.80
N ASP A 23 -4.51 4.54 -11.12
CA ASP A 23 -5.27 3.49 -11.79
C ASP A 23 -4.72 2.09 -11.53
N PHE A 24 -3.41 1.96 -11.31
CA PHE A 24 -2.78 0.68 -11.04
C PHE A 24 -3.03 0.18 -9.61
N VAL A 25 -3.04 1.08 -8.62
CA VAL A 25 -3.18 0.68 -7.20
C VAL A 25 -4.62 0.45 -6.77
N LYS A 26 -5.62 0.89 -7.54
CA LYS A 26 -7.02 0.71 -7.19
C LYS A 26 -7.55 -0.66 -7.60
N SER A 27 -8.56 -1.13 -6.89
CA SER A 27 -9.42 -2.25 -7.25
C SER A 27 -10.88 -1.83 -7.21
N ASP A 28 -11.81 -2.75 -7.49
CA ASP A 28 -13.25 -2.48 -7.38
C ASP A 28 -13.68 -2.18 -5.93
N ASP A 29 -12.92 -2.68 -4.95
CA ASP A 29 -13.24 -2.57 -3.52
C ASP A 29 -12.51 -1.40 -2.83
N HIS A 30 -11.29 -1.08 -3.27
CA HIS A 30 -10.43 -0.09 -2.60
C HIS A 30 -9.71 0.84 -3.58
N PRO A 31 -9.59 2.14 -3.26
CA PRO A 31 -8.80 3.07 -4.05
C PRO A 31 -7.28 2.86 -3.90
N PHE A 32 -6.86 2.03 -2.94
CA PHE A 32 -5.50 1.52 -2.81
C PHE A 32 -5.58 0.07 -2.34
N ASP A 33 -5.00 -0.86 -3.08
CA ASP A 33 -5.12 -2.30 -2.84
C ASP A 33 -3.73 -2.95 -2.95
N LEU A 34 -3.31 -3.64 -1.88
CA LEU A 34 -2.01 -4.33 -1.87
C LEU A 34 -1.98 -5.47 -2.89
N ASP A 35 -3.13 -6.10 -3.18
CA ASP A 35 -3.25 -7.20 -4.14
C ASP A 35 -3.19 -6.70 -5.59
N ALA A 36 -3.57 -5.45 -5.86
CA ALA A 36 -3.37 -4.84 -7.18
C ALA A 36 -1.86 -4.67 -7.50
N VAL A 37 -1.04 -4.44 -6.47
CA VAL A 37 0.41 -4.27 -6.61
C VAL A 37 1.16 -5.60 -6.59
N VAL A 38 0.90 -6.44 -5.59
CA VAL A 38 1.47 -7.79 -5.43
C VAL A 38 0.30 -8.78 -5.27
N PRO A 39 -0.14 -9.44 -6.36
CA PRO A 39 -1.40 -10.17 -6.40
C PRO A 39 -1.29 -11.57 -5.78
N ILE A 40 -1.18 -11.64 -4.45
CA ILE A 40 -1.09 -12.91 -3.73
C ILE A 40 -2.37 -13.75 -3.88
N SER A 41 -3.51 -13.12 -4.16
CA SER A 41 -4.77 -13.82 -4.48
C SER A 41 -4.66 -14.76 -5.69
N THR A 42 -3.70 -14.51 -6.59
CA THR A 42 -3.46 -15.31 -7.80
C THR A 42 -2.50 -16.47 -7.59
N TRP A 43 -1.91 -16.59 -6.40
CA TRP A 43 -0.89 -17.61 -6.13
C TRP A 43 -1.50 -19.02 -6.09
N PRO A 44 -0.72 -20.08 -6.44
CA PRO A 44 -1.23 -21.45 -6.60
C PRO A 44 -1.99 -22.04 -5.40
N HIS A 45 -1.84 -21.48 -4.21
CA HIS A 45 -2.47 -21.96 -2.97
C HIS A 45 -3.40 -20.95 -2.28
N ALA A 46 -3.64 -19.78 -2.88
CA ALA A 46 -4.45 -18.73 -2.25
C ALA A 46 -5.88 -19.19 -1.90
N ARG A 47 -6.46 -20.10 -2.70
CA ARG A 47 -7.80 -20.67 -2.47
C ARG A 47 -7.95 -21.46 -1.17
N ASN A 48 -6.84 -21.96 -0.60
CA ASN A 48 -6.83 -22.71 0.65
C ASN A 48 -6.39 -21.83 1.84
N GLY A 49 -6.23 -20.53 1.62
CA GLY A 49 -5.52 -19.63 2.52
C GLY A 49 -4.01 -19.69 2.28
N LEU A 50 -3.37 -18.52 2.31
CA LEU A 50 -1.91 -18.42 2.32
C LEU A 50 -1.39 -18.49 3.76
N PRO A 51 -0.21 -19.10 3.97
CA PRO A 51 0.51 -18.95 5.23
C PRO A 51 0.73 -17.47 5.56
N ILE A 52 0.62 -17.09 6.84
CA ILE A 52 0.76 -15.68 7.24
C ILE A 52 2.16 -15.16 6.90
N GLU A 53 3.18 -16.00 7.01
CA GLU A 53 4.56 -15.68 6.65
C GLU A 53 4.70 -15.27 5.18
N ASP A 54 3.97 -15.92 4.27
CA ASP A 54 4.00 -15.62 2.84
C ASP A 54 3.31 -14.28 2.55
N ILE A 55 2.20 -13.98 3.25
CA ILE A 55 1.50 -12.69 3.15
C ILE A 55 2.42 -11.57 3.66
N VAL A 56 3.05 -11.76 4.82
CA VAL A 56 3.97 -10.77 5.40
C VAL A 56 5.20 -10.57 4.51
N ALA A 57 5.75 -11.63 3.91
CA ALA A 57 6.86 -11.50 2.98
C ALA A 57 6.48 -10.71 1.72
N ALA A 58 5.24 -10.87 1.24
CA ALA A 58 4.74 -10.19 0.05
C ALA A 58 4.35 -8.73 0.29
N TRP A 59 3.69 -8.46 1.42
CA TRP A 59 3.00 -7.21 1.69
C TRP A 59 3.57 -6.42 2.86
N GLY A 60 4.38 -7.02 3.73
CA GLY A 60 4.88 -6.41 4.97
C GLY A 60 3.86 -6.42 6.12
N THR A 61 2.60 -6.72 5.85
CA THR A 61 1.50 -6.82 6.81
C THR A 61 0.75 -8.14 6.63
N THR A 62 -0.16 -8.48 7.53
CA THR A 62 -0.88 -9.77 7.52
C THR A 62 -2.23 -9.72 6.80
N ARG A 63 -2.69 -8.55 6.37
CA ARG A 63 -3.98 -8.37 5.69
C ARG A 63 -3.96 -7.12 4.82
N ASN A 64 -4.93 -7.01 3.92
CA ASN A 64 -5.11 -5.85 3.05
C ASN A 64 -5.45 -4.58 3.87
N VAL A 65 -5.43 -3.43 3.21
CA VAL A 65 -5.72 -2.14 3.83
C VAL A 65 -7.19 -2.01 4.24
N TYR A 66 -7.48 -1.06 5.13
CA TYR A 66 -8.83 -0.66 5.50
C TYR A 66 -8.91 0.83 5.80
N CYS A 67 -10.15 1.36 5.81
CA CYS A 67 -10.43 2.77 6.06
C CYS A 67 -9.58 3.69 5.16
N VAL A 68 -9.66 3.44 3.85
CA VAL A 68 -8.88 4.18 2.85
C VAL A 68 -9.58 5.50 2.50
N ASP A 69 -8.87 6.60 2.71
CA ASP A 69 -9.18 7.92 2.19
C ASP A 69 -8.16 8.28 1.11
N HIS A 70 -8.60 8.96 0.05
CA HIS A 70 -7.70 9.34 -1.04
C HIS A 70 -8.16 10.59 -1.78
N SER A 71 -7.20 11.25 -2.40
CA SER A 71 -7.43 12.34 -3.35
C SER A 71 -6.41 12.25 -4.48
N VAL A 72 -6.87 12.38 -5.72
CA VAL A 72 -6.03 12.39 -6.91
C VAL A 72 -6.24 13.73 -7.62
N ASP A 73 -5.16 14.48 -7.77
CA ASP A 73 -5.09 15.70 -8.57
C ASP A 73 -4.24 15.45 -9.82
N ALA A 74 -3.99 16.50 -10.61
CA ALA A 74 -3.23 16.37 -11.86
C ALA A 74 -1.79 15.89 -11.62
N ASP A 75 -1.01 16.51 -10.74
CA ASP A 75 0.42 16.25 -10.54
C ASP A 75 0.74 15.52 -9.21
N GLN A 76 -0.29 15.14 -8.46
CA GLN A 76 -0.14 14.51 -7.16
C GLN A 76 -1.30 13.56 -6.81
N ALA A 77 -1.00 12.53 -6.03
CA ALA A 77 -2.01 11.69 -5.38
C ALA A 77 -1.68 11.50 -3.90
N PHE A 78 -2.72 11.42 -3.07
CA PHE A 78 -2.63 11.18 -1.64
C PHE A 78 -3.51 10.01 -1.24
N TYR A 79 -2.97 9.13 -0.40
CA TYR A 79 -3.67 8.01 0.19
C TYR A 79 -3.41 7.97 1.70
N SER A 80 -4.47 7.78 2.48
CA SER A 80 -4.42 7.53 3.91
C SER A 80 -5.18 6.26 4.22
N PHE A 81 -4.56 5.28 4.87
CA PHE A 81 -5.19 3.99 5.16
C PHE A 81 -4.55 3.30 6.35
N TYR A 82 -5.19 2.25 6.84
CA TYR A 82 -4.68 1.43 7.92
C TYR A 82 -4.24 0.04 7.44
N THR A 83 -3.24 -0.50 8.12
CA THR A 83 -2.76 -1.88 7.98
C THR A 83 -2.57 -2.49 9.36
N ALA A 84 -2.53 -3.82 9.43
CA ALA A 84 -2.30 -4.50 10.70
C ALA A 84 -0.80 -4.53 11.03
N TRP A 85 -0.45 -4.15 12.26
CA TRP A 85 0.87 -4.30 12.88
C TRP A 85 2.01 -3.44 12.33
N GLN A 86 2.18 -3.37 11.01
CA GLN A 86 3.37 -2.81 10.36
C GLN A 86 2.98 -2.20 9.00
N PRO A 87 3.74 -1.19 8.53
CA PRO A 87 3.51 -0.59 7.21
C PRO A 87 3.79 -1.59 6.07
N PRO A 88 3.14 -1.42 4.91
CA PRO A 88 3.33 -2.31 3.77
C PRO A 88 4.60 -1.96 2.96
N VAL A 89 5.77 -2.06 3.59
CA VAL A 89 7.07 -1.67 2.99
C VAL A 89 7.30 -2.31 1.61
N PRO A 90 7.12 -3.63 1.42
CA PRO A 90 7.33 -4.27 0.11
C PRO A 90 6.45 -3.71 -1.01
N ILE A 91 5.24 -3.24 -0.68
CA ILE A 91 4.30 -2.66 -1.65
C ILE A 91 4.84 -1.33 -2.16
N VAL A 92 5.28 -0.45 -1.25
CA VAL A 92 5.85 0.84 -1.63
C VAL A 92 7.16 0.65 -2.41
N GLU A 93 7.99 -0.32 -2.04
CA GLU A 93 9.18 -0.68 -2.83
C GLU A 93 8.83 -1.17 -4.24
N ALA A 94 7.79 -2.00 -4.38
CA ALA A 94 7.32 -2.48 -5.67
C ALA A 94 6.81 -1.33 -6.55
N LEU A 95 6.07 -0.38 -5.97
CA LEU A 95 5.60 0.81 -6.67
C LEU A 95 6.76 1.69 -7.14
N ARG A 96 7.76 1.95 -6.29
CA ARG A 96 8.96 2.73 -6.65
C ARG A 96 9.76 2.09 -7.78
N LYS A 97 9.83 0.76 -7.81
CA LYS A 97 10.49 0.02 -8.91
C LYS A 97 9.69 0.09 -10.21
N ARG A 98 8.35 0.06 -10.12
CA ARG A 98 7.44 0.06 -11.29
C ARG A 98 7.29 1.44 -11.92
N PHE A 99 7.24 2.49 -11.09
CA PHE A 99 7.08 3.87 -11.51
C PHE A 99 8.32 4.68 -11.11
N PRO A 100 9.46 4.53 -11.79
CA PRO A 100 10.70 5.20 -11.41
C PRO A 100 10.66 6.72 -11.62
N ASN A 101 9.70 7.22 -12.40
CA ASN A 101 9.54 8.64 -12.71
C ASN A 101 8.66 9.39 -11.70
N VAL A 102 7.97 8.69 -10.80
CA VAL A 102 7.17 9.33 -9.75
C VAL A 102 7.92 9.31 -8.43
N LEU A 103 7.80 10.40 -7.69
CA LEU A 103 8.29 10.48 -6.33
C LEU A 103 7.23 9.93 -5.38
N ILE A 104 7.54 8.83 -4.68
CA ILE A 104 6.67 8.22 -3.67
C ILE A 104 7.24 8.46 -2.28
N GLN A 105 6.54 9.26 -1.48
CA GLN A 105 6.79 9.43 -0.05
C GLN A 105 5.79 8.58 0.73
N ALA A 106 6.29 7.76 1.66
CA ALA A 106 5.47 6.93 2.52
C ALA A 106 5.84 7.19 3.97
N PHE A 107 4.83 7.48 4.80
CA PHE A 107 4.97 7.69 6.24
C PHE A 107 4.01 6.75 6.96
N PHE A 108 4.43 6.21 8.10
CA PHE A 108 3.59 5.42 8.96
C PHE A 108 3.60 5.93 10.40
N ASP A 109 2.51 5.64 11.12
CA ASP A 109 2.33 5.96 12.54
C ASP A 109 1.60 4.78 13.21
N ILE A 110 2.14 4.30 14.33
CA ILE A 110 1.56 3.24 15.17
C ILE A 110 1.46 3.80 16.59
N PRO A 111 0.35 4.47 16.93
CA PRO A 111 0.21 5.16 18.21
C PRO A 111 0.40 4.24 19.42
N GLU A 112 -0.09 2.99 19.36
CA GLU A 112 -0.02 2.05 20.47
C GLU A 112 1.39 1.58 20.81
N SER A 113 2.31 1.60 19.83
CA SER A 113 3.71 1.25 20.03
C SER A 113 4.65 2.45 20.04
N GLU A 114 4.11 3.67 19.95
CA GLU A 114 4.88 4.92 19.88
C GLU A 114 5.94 4.90 18.76
N GLU A 115 5.60 4.29 17.63
CA GLU A 115 6.51 4.11 16.49
C GLU A 115 5.97 4.85 15.25
N ALA A 116 6.81 5.67 14.63
CA ALA A 116 6.46 6.37 13.40
C ALA A 116 7.71 6.65 12.56
N GLY A 117 7.55 6.75 11.24
CA GLY A 117 8.69 6.99 10.37
C GLY A 117 8.37 7.02 8.89
N TYR A 118 9.36 7.41 8.11
CA TYR A 118 9.36 7.26 6.65
C TYR A 118 9.90 5.89 6.25
N TYR A 119 9.36 5.34 5.17
CA TYR A 119 9.78 4.06 4.59
C TYR A 119 9.74 4.10 3.07
#